data_AF-A0A7V8G1S4-F1
#
_entry.id   AF-A0A7V8G1S4-F1
#
_cell.length_a   1.000
_cell.length_b   1.000
_cell.length_c   1.000
_cell.angle_alpha   90.00
_cell.angle_beta   90.00
_cell.angle_gamma   90.00
#
_symmetry.space_group_name_H-M   'P 1'
#
loop_
_entity.id
_entity.type
_entity.pdbx_description
1 polymer ?
#
loop_
_entity_poly.entity_id
_entity_poly.type
_entity_poly.pdbx_seq_one_letter_code
_entity_poly.pdbx_strand_id
1 'polypeptide(L)'
;MKRGQDQPGWWYIKTQMSTGFVMTVQQKDGLANPPIVVAPKLASGFDSQLWSLVPSEKPGYWYIQSRLQANHALNPRVIQFQGTTAAAPATLTELSFDVYTAQVWSFAPVNKG
;
A
#
# COMPACT_ATOMS: atom_id res chain seq x y z
N MET A 1 -20.52 8.69 20.32
CA MET A 1 -19.74 7.94 19.31
C MET A 1 -20.14 8.42 17.92
N LYS A 2 -19.20 8.97 17.15
CA LYS A 2 -19.37 9.20 15.71
C LYS A 2 -18.13 8.64 15.01
N ARG A 3 -18.13 7.36 14.66
CA ARG A 3 -17.16 6.76 13.72
C ARG A 3 -17.93 6.51 12.43
N GLY A 4 -17.73 7.36 11.42
CA GLY A 4 -18.42 7.18 10.14
C GLY A 4 -18.64 8.45 9.33
N GLN A 5 -17.74 9.44 9.40
CA GLN A 5 -17.68 10.45 8.34
C GLN A 5 -16.41 10.21 7.52
N ASP A 6 -16.62 9.55 6.39
CA ASP A 6 -16.01 9.83 5.09
C ASP A 6 -14.63 10.47 5.13
N GLN A 7 -13.59 9.63 5.10
CA GLN A 7 -12.32 10.04 4.51
C GLN A 7 -12.29 9.53 3.08
N PRO A 8 -12.85 10.26 2.09
CA PRO A 8 -12.82 9.83 0.69
C PRO A 8 -11.36 9.78 0.24
N GLY A 9 -10.79 8.58 0.17
CA GLY A 9 -9.41 8.37 -0.26
C GLY A 9 -8.69 7.21 0.41
N TRP A 10 -9.08 6.82 1.64
CA TRP A 10 -8.38 5.76 2.38
C TRP A 10 -9.19 4.47 2.47
N TRP A 11 -8.61 3.39 1.96
CA TRP A 11 -9.25 2.10 1.78
C TRP A 11 -8.43 0.97 2.40
N TYR A 12 -9.12 -0.09 2.81
CA TYR A 12 -8.50 -1.39 3.05
C TYR A 12 -8.42 -2.15 1.73
N ILE A 13 -7.25 -2.64 1.37
CA ILE A 13 -7.09 -3.60 0.27
C ILE A 13 -7.26 -5.01 0.86
N LYS A 14 -8.32 -5.70 0.46
CA LYS A 14 -8.70 -7.02 1.00
C LYS A 14 -8.22 -8.14 0.10
N THR A 15 -7.80 -9.25 0.71
CA THR A 15 -7.53 -10.50 -0.02
C THR A 15 -8.81 -11.34 -0.14
N GLN A 16 -8.89 -12.17 -1.18
CA GLN A 16 -9.89 -13.23 -1.31
C GLN A 16 -9.47 -14.54 -0.61
N MET A 17 -8.21 -14.66 -0.18
CA MET A 17 -7.70 -15.88 0.45
C MET A 17 -8.45 -16.28 1.73
N SER A 18 -8.96 -15.31 2.49
CA SER A 18 -9.77 -15.53 3.69
C SER A 18 -10.49 -14.24 4.12
N THR A 19 -11.60 -14.37 4.84
CA THR A 19 -12.35 -13.23 5.38
C THR A 19 -11.58 -12.52 6.49
N GLY A 20 -11.58 -11.18 6.48
CA GLY A 20 -11.05 -10.38 7.59
C GLY A 20 -9.58 -9.97 7.47
N PHE A 21 -8.88 -10.40 6.41
CA PHE A 21 -7.48 -10.06 6.17
C PHE A 21 -7.33 -8.88 5.19
N VAL A 22 -6.36 -8.01 5.47
CA VAL A 22 -6.08 -6.79 4.70
C VAL A 22 -4.58 -6.62 4.48
N MET A 23 -4.23 -5.95 3.38
CA MET A 23 -2.88 -5.52 3.08
C MET A 23 -2.37 -4.58 4.17
N THR A 24 -1.20 -4.89 4.70
CA THR A 24 -0.65 -4.26 5.91
C THR A 24 0.84 -4.01 5.72
N VAL A 25 1.31 -2.83 6.12
CA VAL A 25 2.74 -2.56 6.30
C VAL A 25 3.20 -3.28 7.56
N GLN A 26 4.14 -4.21 7.44
CA GLN A 26 4.71 -4.87 8.61
C GLN A 26 5.71 -3.92 9.30
N GLN A 27 5.28 -3.30 10.39
CA GLN A 27 6.15 -2.46 11.20
C GLN A 27 7.07 -3.35 12.04
N LYS A 28 8.38 -3.21 11.85
CA LYS A 28 9.42 -3.80 12.69
C LYS A 28 10.52 -2.77 12.86
N ASP A 29 11.03 -2.65 14.09
CA ASP A 29 12.05 -1.67 14.43
C ASP A 29 13.29 -1.80 13.54
N GLY A 30 13.82 -0.66 13.10
CA GLY A 30 15.03 -0.58 12.28
C GLY A 30 14.87 -0.91 10.80
N LEU A 31 13.67 -1.19 10.29
CA LEU A 31 13.45 -1.40 8.85
C LEU A 31 13.30 -0.07 8.09
N ALA A 32 14.25 0.23 7.20
CA ALA A 32 14.13 1.35 6.27
C ALA A 32 12.93 1.17 5.31
N ASN A 33 12.81 -0.03 4.73
CA ASN A 33 11.78 -0.41 3.77
C ASN A 33 10.97 -1.58 4.32
N PRO A 34 9.93 -1.34 5.15
CA PRO A 34 9.16 -2.39 5.76
C PRO A 34 8.38 -3.17 4.69
N PRO A 35 8.26 -4.50 4.84
CA PRO A 35 7.59 -5.33 3.84
C PRO A 35 6.07 -5.16 3.92
N ILE A 36 5.41 -5.45 2.79
CA ILE A 36 3.95 -5.51 2.70
C ILE A 36 3.49 -6.95 2.93
N VAL A 37 2.59 -7.14 3.88
CA VAL A 37 2.05 -8.44 4.28
C VAL A 37 0.52 -8.43 4.26
N VAL A 38 -0.08 -9.60 4.44
CA VAL A 38 -1.51 -9.75 4.68
C VAL A 38 -1.72 -10.09 6.15
N ALA A 39 -2.48 -9.29 6.87
CA ALA A 39 -2.73 -9.47 8.30
C ALA A 39 -4.21 -9.22 8.66
N PRO A 40 -4.69 -9.71 9.82
CA PRO A 40 -6.03 -9.40 10.28
C PRO A 40 -6.26 -7.89 10.37
N LYS A 41 -7.46 -7.43 10.00
CA LYS A 41 -7.84 -6.02 10.14
C LYS A 41 -7.77 -5.59 11.61
N LEU A 42 -7.04 -4.51 11.90
CA LEU A 42 -6.87 -3.96 13.23
C LEU A 42 -8.11 -3.18 13.69
N ALA A 43 -8.38 -3.22 14.99
CA ALA A 43 -9.47 -2.45 15.61
C ALA A 43 -9.07 -0.99 15.93
N SER A 44 -7.77 -0.72 16.03
CA SER A 44 -7.15 0.58 16.36
C SER A 44 -5.75 0.67 15.76
N GLY A 45 -5.22 1.88 15.56
CA GLY A 45 -3.87 2.06 14.97
C GLY A 45 -3.77 1.53 13.54
N PHE A 46 -4.86 1.62 12.78
CA PHE A 46 -5.01 0.97 11.47
C PHE A 46 -4.32 1.71 10.32
N ASP A 47 -3.55 2.77 10.56
CA ASP A 47 -2.91 3.56 9.51
C ASP A 47 -1.92 2.72 8.66
N SER A 48 -1.30 1.70 9.26
CA SER A 48 -0.48 0.71 8.55
C SER A 48 -1.27 -0.19 7.59
N GLN A 49 -2.61 -0.12 7.62
CA GLN A 49 -3.52 -0.92 6.80
C GLN A 49 -4.38 -0.07 5.86
N LEU A 50 -4.16 1.26 5.84
CA LEU A 50 -4.90 2.18 5.00
C LEU A 50 -4.08 2.64 3.81
N TRP A 51 -4.73 2.57 2.66
CA TRP A 51 -4.13 2.80 1.36
C TRP A 51 -4.97 3.78 0.54
N SER A 52 -4.31 4.66 -0.19
CA SER A 52 -4.94 5.53 -1.18
C SER A 52 -4.38 5.21 -2.56
N LEU A 53 -5.24 5.27 -3.56
CA LEU A 53 -4.81 5.20 -4.94
C LEU A 53 -4.58 6.63 -5.43
N VAL A 54 -3.33 6.95 -5.75
CA VAL A 54 -2.97 8.25 -6.32
C VAL A 54 -2.66 8.05 -7.80
N PRO A 55 -3.33 8.78 -8.71
CA PRO A 55 -3.04 8.70 -10.13
C PRO A 55 -1.57 8.96 -10.41
N SER A 56 -0.96 8.15 -11.29
CA SER A 56 0.35 8.47 -11.84
C SER A 56 0.22 9.27 -13.13
N GLU A 57 1.35 9.71 -13.67
CA GLU A 57 1.44 10.39 -14.96
C GLU A 57 0.98 9.54 -16.14
N LYS A 58 0.91 8.20 -16.00
CA LYS A 58 0.42 7.29 -17.03
C LYS A 58 -1.01 6.87 -16.73
N PRO A 59 -1.99 7.18 -17.61
CA PRO A 59 -3.37 6.72 -17.44
C PRO A 59 -3.47 5.21 -17.23
N GLY A 60 -4.30 4.81 -16.26
CA GLY A 60 -4.47 3.40 -15.88
C GLY A 60 -3.44 2.87 -14.88
N TYR A 61 -2.45 3.69 -14.50
CA TYR A 61 -1.47 3.37 -13.46
C TYR A 61 -1.63 4.31 -12.25
N TRP A 62 -1.33 3.76 -11.08
CA TRP A 62 -1.55 4.41 -9.80
C TRP A 62 -0.40 4.09 -8.86
N TYR A 63 -0.02 5.06 -8.03
CA TYR A 63 0.73 4.80 -6.82
C TYR A 63 -0.23 4.28 -5.74
N ILE A 64 0.16 3.23 -5.04
CA ILE A 64 -0.56 2.75 -3.86
C ILE A 64 0.12 3.38 -2.64
N GLN A 65 -0.42 4.52 -2.20
CA GLN A 65 0.12 5.30 -1.10
C GLN A 65 -0.35 4.77 0.25
N SER A 66 0.56 4.62 1.21
CA SER A 66 0.21 4.29 2.59
C SER A 66 -0.19 5.54 3.37
N ARG A 67 -1.19 5.40 4.25
CA ARG A 67 -1.51 6.44 5.25
C ARG A 67 -0.44 6.52 6.33
N LEU A 68 0.32 5.45 6.53
CA LEU A 68 1.39 5.41 7.52
C LEU A 68 2.48 6.43 7.17
N GLN A 69 2.47 7.56 7.86
CA GLN A 69 3.57 8.50 7.83
C GLN A 69 4.69 7.96 8.72
N ALA A 70 5.91 7.89 8.19
CA ALA A 70 7.06 7.87 9.07
C ALA A 70 7.16 9.29 9.67
N ASN A 71 7.32 9.39 10.99
CA ASN A 71 7.67 10.67 11.61
C ASN A 71 8.86 11.24 10.82
N HIS A 72 8.71 12.44 10.26
CA HIS A 72 9.70 13.19 9.48
C HIS A 72 9.79 12.95 7.95
N ALA A 73 8.98 12.10 7.32
CA ALA A 73 8.96 11.99 5.86
C ALA A 73 8.14 13.13 5.21
N LEU A 74 8.79 13.98 4.41
CA LEU A 74 8.11 14.98 3.57
C LEU A 74 7.42 14.34 2.36
N ASN A 75 7.95 13.20 1.90
CA ASN A 75 7.45 12.51 0.72
C ASN A 75 6.42 11.43 1.10
N PRO A 76 5.37 11.25 0.29
CA PRO A 76 4.43 10.15 0.47
C PRO A 76 5.17 8.82 0.31
N ARG A 77 4.75 7.82 1.08
CA ARG A 77 5.28 6.47 0.96
C ARG A 77 4.36 5.58 0.14
N VAL A 78 4.94 4.83 -0.79
CA VAL A 78 4.23 4.01 -1.77
C VAL A 78 4.76 2.59 -1.80
N ILE A 79 3.99 1.66 -2.35
CA ILE A 79 4.43 0.27 -2.53
C ILE A 79 5.40 0.19 -3.71
N GLN A 80 6.58 -0.39 -3.47
CA GLN A 80 7.61 -0.67 -4.46
C GLN A 80 8.02 -2.15 -4.47
N PHE A 81 8.22 -2.73 -5.65
CA PHE A 81 8.94 -4.00 -5.78
C PHE A 81 10.47 -3.81 -5.73
N GLN A 82 11.16 -4.62 -4.93
CA GLN A 82 12.62 -4.59 -4.82
C GLN A 82 13.29 -5.54 -5.82
N GLY A 83 13.78 -5.00 -6.94
CA GLY A 83 14.55 -5.73 -7.94
C GLY A 83 13.79 -5.98 -9.26
N THR A 84 14.45 -6.66 -10.20
CA THR A 84 13.93 -6.93 -11.56
C THR A 84 13.46 -8.38 -11.77
N THR A 85 13.43 -9.18 -10.70
CA THR A 85 13.09 -10.61 -10.77
C THR A 85 11.65 -10.88 -10.35
N ALA A 86 11.06 -11.97 -10.85
CA ALA A 86 9.66 -12.34 -10.62
C ALA A 86 9.29 -12.67 -9.16
N ALA A 87 10.25 -12.70 -8.22
CA ALA A 87 10.05 -13.00 -6.81
C ALA A 87 10.42 -11.84 -5.87
N ALA A 88 10.60 -10.63 -6.41
CA ALA A 88 10.88 -9.43 -5.63
C ALA A 88 9.78 -9.19 -4.56
N PRO A 89 10.12 -8.98 -3.27
CA PRO A 89 9.14 -8.61 -2.28
C PRO A 89 8.65 -7.17 -2.50
N ALA A 90 7.37 -6.94 -2.20
CA ALA A 90 6.81 -5.59 -2.12
C ALA A 90 7.17 -4.96 -0.77
N THR A 91 7.65 -3.72 -0.81
CA THR A 91 8.06 -2.94 0.36
C THR A 91 7.46 -1.55 0.31
N LEU A 92 7.33 -0.90 1.47
CA LEU A 92 6.96 0.51 1.54
C LEU A 92 8.22 1.37 1.37
N THR A 93 8.26 2.25 0.39
CA THR A 93 9.40 3.16 0.13
C THR A 93 8.90 4.59 -0.04
N GLU A 94 9.80 5.57 -0.08
CA GLU A 94 9.44 6.93 -0.49
C GLU A 94 9.14 6.97 -1.98
N LEU A 95 8.14 7.75 -2.37
CA LEU A 95 7.84 8.04 -3.76
C LEU A 95 9.08 8.60 -4.47
N SER A 96 9.49 7.98 -5.57
CA SER A 96 10.62 8.42 -6.39
C SER A 96 10.33 8.21 -7.87
N PHE A 97 10.55 9.26 -8.65
CA PHE A 97 10.34 9.24 -10.11
C PHE A 97 11.44 8.46 -10.85
N ASP A 98 12.62 8.28 -10.25
CA ASP A 98 13.73 7.52 -10.85
C ASP A 98 13.43 6.01 -10.95
N VAL A 99 12.53 5.53 -10.10
CA VAL A 99 12.10 4.12 -10.03
C VAL A 99 10.62 3.94 -10.33
N TYR A 100 10.05 4.85 -11.13
CA TYR A 100 8.64 4.91 -11.50
C TYR A 100 8.00 3.53 -11.73
N THR A 101 8.59 2.72 -12.62
CA THR A 101 8.04 1.42 -13.04
C THR A 101 7.97 0.39 -11.91
N ALA A 102 8.77 0.55 -10.85
CA ALA A 102 8.76 -0.30 -9.68
C ALA A 102 7.71 0.13 -8.64
N GLN A 103 7.16 1.35 -8.75
CA GLN A 103 6.26 1.97 -7.76
C GLN A 103 4.81 2.13 -8.24
N VAL A 104 4.54 1.96 -9.55
CA VAL A 104 3.19 2.07 -10.10
C VAL A 104 2.52 0.73 -10.37
N TRP A 105 1.21 0.73 -10.15
CA TRP A 105 0.37 -0.45 -10.20
C TRP A 105 -0.82 -0.21 -11.13
N SER A 106 -1.23 -1.25 -11.84
CA SER A 106 -2.49 -1.27 -12.57
C SER A 106 -3.39 -2.38 -12.02
N PHE A 107 -4.69 -2.23 -12.21
CA PHE A 107 -5.69 -3.20 -11.75
C PHE A 107 -6.27 -3.90 -12.96
N ALA A 108 -6.08 -5.22 -13.05
CA ALA A 108 -6.65 -6.05 -14.09
C ALA A 108 -7.97 -6.69 -13.59
N PRO A 109 -8.95 -6.90 -14.48
CA PRO A 109 -10.14 -7.65 -14.13
C PRO A 109 -9.78 -9.08 -13.76
N VAL A 110 -10.46 -9.62 -12.75
CA VAL A 110 -10.40 -11.06 -12.46
C VAL A 110 -11.28 -11.77 -13.48
N ASN A 111 -10.67 -12.40 -14.47
CA ASN A 111 -11.41 -13.32 -15.35
C ASN A 111 -11.87 -14.50 -14.50
N LYS A 112 -13.19 -14.59 -14.27
CA LYS A 112 -13.78 -15.82 -13.75
C LYS A 112 -13.79 -16.82 -14.90
N GLY A 113 -12.83 -17.75 -14.87
CA GLY A 113 -12.88 -18.96 -15.69
C GLY A 113 -14.02 -19.86 -15.27
#